data_AF-A0A914DHY4-F1
#
_entry.id   AF-A0A914DHY4-F1
#
_cell.length_a   1.000
_cell.length_b   1.000
_cell.length_c   1.000
_cell.angle_alpha   90.00
_cell.angle_beta   90.00
_cell.angle_gamma   90.00
#
_symmetry.space_group_name_H-M   'P 1'
#
loop_
_entity.id
_entity.type
_entity.pdbx_description
1 polymer ?
#
loop_
_entity_poly.entity_id
_entity_poly.type
_entity_poly.pdbx_seq_one_letter_code
_entity_poly.pdbx_strand_id
1 'polypeptide(L)'
;MHLVATNLWTWVRVIFFEESVMYSHLINAFSNGSTSHENKNTSTSESITIDGTLLGYVYTGLVEYSVIGATVMFIVWNNMKYINHHKICRDYKEHRKINFNNISYGILLGLVFLASTIVVLVMYKDLEGKHEELAAAITFCATNLAQVNFLRRVYIT
;
A
#
# COMPACT_ATOMS: atom_id res chain seq x y z
N MET A 1 -6.84 25.65 3.82
CA MET A 1 -5.45 25.19 3.55
C MET A 1 -4.75 24.51 4.72
N HIS A 2 -4.98 24.92 5.98
CA HIS A 2 -4.29 24.33 7.15
C HIS A 2 -4.42 22.81 7.23
N LEU A 3 -5.62 22.25 7.03
CA LEU A 3 -5.85 20.79 7.02
C LEU A 3 -5.04 20.03 5.96
N VAL A 4 -4.81 20.64 4.80
CA VAL A 4 -3.96 20.05 3.74
C VAL A 4 -2.50 20.05 4.20
N ALA A 5 -2.03 21.17 4.75
CA ALA A 5 -0.68 21.30 5.26
C ALA A 5 -0.40 20.35 6.43
N THR A 6 -1.34 20.16 7.36
CA THR A 6 -1.18 19.22 8.47
C THR A 6 -1.15 17.76 8.01
N ASN A 7 -1.98 17.39 7.03
CA ASN A 7 -1.94 16.02 6.48
C ASN A 7 -0.64 15.74 5.72
N LEU A 8 -0.15 16.69 4.92
CA LEU A 8 1.16 16.57 4.26
C LEU A 8 2.31 16.58 5.27
N TRP A 9 2.21 17.36 6.33
CA TRP A 9 3.22 17.40 7.39
C TRP A 9 3.29 16.07 8.15
N THR A 10 2.14 15.49 8.49
CA THR A 10 2.07 14.15 9.08
C THR A 10 2.68 13.12 8.14
N TRP A 11 2.34 13.15 6.85
CA TRP A 11 2.91 12.26 5.85
C TRP A 11 4.45 12.34 5.82
N VAL A 12 5.01 13.54 5.72
CA VAL A 12 6.47 13.78 5.73
C VAL A 12 7.10 13.26 7.02
N ARG A 13 6.53 13.60 8.19
CA ARG A 13 7.03 13.16 9.50
C ARG A 13 7.07 11.64 9.63
N VAL A 14 6.01 10.99 9.17
CA VAL A 14 5.84 9.53 9.24
C VAL A 14 6.89 8.86 8.35
N ILE A 15 7.11 9.33 7.11
CA ILE A 15 8.15 8.80 6.21
C ILE A 15 9.56 8.94 6.80
N PHE A 16 9.93 10.13 7.28
CA PHE A 16 11.27 10.35 7.86
C PHE A 16 11.49 9.51 9.13
N PHE A 17 10.44 9.25 9.91
CA PHE A 17 10.53 8.36 11.06
C PHE A 17 10.82 6.91 10.63
N GLU A 18 10.19 6.40 9.57
CA GLU A 18 10.46 5.06 9.04
C GLU A 18 11.90 4.91 8.55
N GLU A 19 12.43 5.87 7.80
CA GLU A 19 13.83 5.84 7.39
C GLU A 19 14.74 5.68 8.62
N SER A 20 14.55 6.48 9.68
CA SER A 20 15.38 6.40 10.89
C SER A 20 15.28 5.06 11.63
N VAL A 21 14.08 4.46 11.70
CA VAL A 21 13.87 3.15 12.33
C VAL A 21 14.50 2.04 11.49
N MET A 22 14.30 2.07 10.17
CA MET A 22 14.91 1.11 9.24
C MET A 22 16.45 1.17 9.28
N TYR A 23 17.04 2.37 9.32
CA TYR A 23 18.50 2.54 9.48
C TYR A 23 19.00 1.95 10.80
N SER A 24 18.26 2.14 11.89
CA SER A 24 18.64 1.59 13.21
C SER A 24 18.59 0.05 13.24
N HIS A 25 17.59 -0.56 12.59
CA HIS A 25 17.49 -2.02 12.46
C HIS A 25 18.61 -2.58 11.57
N LEU A 26 18.97 -1.89 10.49
CA LEU A 26 20.05 -2.28 9.59
C LEU A 26 21.43 -2.22 10.27
N ILE A 27 21.70 -1.19 11.06
CA ILE A 27 22.94 -1.07 11.87
C ILE A 27 23.00 -2.18 12.93
N ASN A 28 21.89 -2.46 13.63
CA ASN A 28 21.85 -3.51 14.65
C ASN A 28 22.01 -4.93 14.05
N ALA A 29 21.43 -5.20 12.88
CA ALA A 29 21.62 -6.46 12.17
C ALA A 29 23.08 -6.64 11.70
N PHE A 30 23.72 -5.56 11.23
CA PHE A 30 25.13 -5.59 10.81
C PHE A 30 26.09 -5.74 12.01
N SER A 31 25.77 -5.11 13.15
CA SER A 31 26.52 -5.24 14.39
C SER A 31 26.42 -6.64 15.00
N ASN A 32 25.22 -7.23 15.03
CA ASN A 32 25.00 -8.58 15.60
C ASN A 32 25.51 -9.72 14.70
N GLY A 33 25.73 -9.47 13.42
CA GLY A 33 26.43 -10.41 12.52
C GLY A 33 27.91 -10.60 12.84
N SER A 34 28.48 -9.79 13.75
CA SER A 34 29.91 -9.77 14.07
C SER A 34 30.27 -10.52 15.36
N THR A 35 29.29 -10.99 16.15
CA THR A 35 29.52 -11.62 17.45
C THR A 35 28.75 -12.94 17.58
N SER A 36 29.25 -13.98 16.91
CA SER A 36 28.96 -15.36 17.30
C SER A 36 29.69 -15.69 18.60
N HIS A 37 28.95 -15.67 19.71
CA HIS A 37 28.97 -16.60 20.84
C HIS A 37 28.44 -15.87 22.08
N GLU A 38 27.30 -16.33 22.62
CA GLU A 38 27.16 -16.82 24.00
C GLU A 38 25.72 -16.69 24.55
N ASN A 39 25.20 -17.85 24.93
CA ASN A 39 24.14 -18.19 25.90
C ASN A 39 22.73 -17.58 25.84
N LYS A 40 21.80 -18.49 25.50
CA LYS A 40 20.38 -18.50 25.86
C LYS A 40 20.20 -18.38 27.37
N ASN A 41 19.27 -17.54 27.81
CA ASN A 41 18.31 -17.83 28.88
C ASN A 41 17.01 -17.04 28.65
N THR A 42 16.01 -17.80 28.24
CA THR A 42 14.54 -17.72 28.44
C THR A 42 13.85 -16.44 28.92
N SER A 43 12.76 -16.15 28.19
CA SER A 43 11.39 -15.88 28.66
C SER A 43 10.90 -14.45 28.89
N THR A 44 10.99 -13.56 27.87
CA THR A 44 10.08 -12.39 27.77
C THR A 44 9.99 -11.83 26.34
N SER A 45 9.50 -12.56 25.33
CA SER A 45 9.45 -12.00 23.94
C SER A 45 8.35 -12.54 23.03
N GLU A 46 7.22 -13.02 23.56
CA GLU A 46 6.07 -13.35 22.70
C GLU A 46 5.06 -12.20 22.54
N SER A 47 5.08 -11.18 23.42
CA SER A 47 4.22 -10.00 23.28
C SER A 47 4.84 -8.89 22.42
N ILE A 48 6.17 -8.75 22.44
CA ILE A 48 6.89 -7.68 21.73
C ILE A 48 6.92 -7.91 20.21
N THR A 49 6.87 -9.17 19.77
CA THR A 49 6.85 -9.54 18.35
C THR A 49 5.52 -9.21 17.68
N ILE A 50 4.40 -9.36 18.38
CA ILE A 50 3.07 -9.02 17.86
C ILE A 50 2.94 -7.51 17.65
N ASP A 51 3.50 -6.71 18.58
CA ASP A 51 3.47 -5.24 18.48
C ASP A 51 4.28 -4.73 17.29
N GLY A 52 5.46 -5.29 17.01
CA GLY A 52 6.30 -4.87 15.88
C GLY A 52 5.69 -5.18 14.51
N THR A 53 5.13 -6.38 14.33
CA THR A 53 4.53 -6.80 13.06
C THR A 53 3.21 -6.08 12.78
N LEU A 54 2.36 -5.90 13.80
CA LEU A 54 1.09 -5.17 13.65
C LEU A 54 1.32 -3.67 13.41
N LEU A 55 2.32 -3.08 14.07
CA LEU A 55 2.69 -1.69 13.85
C LEU A 55 3.16 -1.45 12.41
N GLY A 56 3.91 -2.38 11.81
CA GLY A 56 4.31 -2.31 10.40
C GLY A 56 3.12 -2.25 9.43
N TYR A 57 2.09 -3.08 9.63
CA TYR A 57 0.90 -3.07 8.78
C TYR A 57 0.04 -1.82 8.96
N VAL A 58 -0.14 -1.34 10.20
CA VAL A 58 -0.91 -0.14 10.51
C VAL A 58 -0.20 1.13 10.01
N TYR A 59 1.13 1.12 9.99
CA TYR A 59 1.95 2.23 9.53
C TYR A 59 1.70 2.56 8.06
N THR A 60 1.74 1.58 7.15
CA THR A 60 1.45 1.81 5.72
C THR A 60 0.06 2.41 5.54
N GLY A 61 -0.93 1.93 6.31
CA GLY A 61 -2.28 2.49 6.29
C GLY A 61 -2.34 3.95 6.77
N LEU A 62 -1.52 4.35 7.74
CA LEU A 62 -1.44 5.73 8.22
C LEU A 62 -0.86 6.68 7.16
N VAL A 63 0.19 6.24 6.45
CA VAL A 63 0.79 6.97 5.34
C VAL A 63 -0.25 7.20 4.25
N GLU A 64 -0.94 6.14 3.81
CA GLU A 64 -1.98 6.23 2.78
C GLU A 64 -3.13 7.14 3.19
N TYR A 65 -3.62 6.99 4.44
CA TYR A 65 -4.68 7.84 4.99
C TYR A 65 -4.32 9.33 4.91
N SER A 66 -3.08 9.69 5.27
CA SER A 66 -2.64 11.09 5.24
C SER A 66 -2.60 11.68 3.83
N VAL A 67 -2.17 10.91 2.82
CA VAL A 67 -2.15 11.35 1.41
C VAL A 67 -3.56 11.48 0.86
N ILE A 68 -4.42 10.48 1.08
CA ILE A 68 -5.82 10.51 0.64
C ILE A 68 -6.53 11.70 1.29
N GLY A 69 -6.34 11.91 2.60
CA GLY A 69 -6.90 13.03 3.35
C GLY A 69 -6.43 14.39 2.83
N ALA A 70 -5.14 14.53 2.49
CA ALA A 70 -4.62 15.76 1.88
C ALA A 70 -5.28 16.04 0.52
N THR A 71 -5.40 15.01 -0.34
CA THR A 71 -6.02 15.11 -1.66
C THR A 71 -7.49 15.51 -1.59
N VAL A 72 -8.29 14.83 -0.76
CA VAL A 72 -9.72 15.13 -0.61
C VAL A 72 -9.91 16.56 -0.08
N MET A 73 -9.15 16.96 0.94
CA MET A 73 -9.23 18.32 1.49
C MET A 73 -8.79 19.39 0.48
N PHE A 74 -7.81 19.08 -0.37
CA PHE A 74 -7.39 19.97 -1.46
C PHE A 74 -8.48 20.12 -2.52
N ILE A 75 -9.12 19.02 -2.94
CA ILE A 75 -10.23 19.04 -3.91
C ILE A 75 -11.41 19.85 -3.35
N VAL A 76 -11.81 19.59 -2.10
CA VAL A 76 -12.90 20.33 -1.43
C VAL A 76 -12.57 21.82 -1.36
N TRP A 77 -11.35 22.16 -0.94
CA TRP A 77 -10.90 23.54 -0.89
C TRP A 77 -10.91 24.21 -2.27
N ASN A 78 -10.45 23.51 -3.31
CA ASN A 78 -10.40 24.04 -4.67
C ASN A 78 -11.81 24.22 -5.27
N ASN A 79 -12.73 23.31 -4.98
CA ASN A 79 -14.12 23.41 -5.38
C ASN A 79 -14.86 24.55 -4.67
N MET A 80 -14.57 24.81 -3.39
CA MET A 80 -15.14 25.95 -2.66
C MET A 80 -14.76 27.30 -3.27
N LYS A 81 -13.59 27.42 -3.92
CA LYS A 81 -13.19 28.64 -4.65
C LYS A 81 -14.06 28.91 -5.88
N TYR A 82 -14.59 27.87 -6.52
CA TYR A 82 -15.40 27.97 -7.74
C TYR A 82 -16.89 28.28 -7.45
N ILE A 83 -17.39 27.92 -6.26
CA ILE A 83 -18.81 28.12 -5.88
C ILE A 83 -19.18 29.61 -5.79
N ASN A 84 -18.21 30.50 -5.53
CA ASN A 84 -18.48 31.95 -5.47
C ASN A 84 -18.78 32.58 -6.85
N HIS A 85 -18.54 31.90 -7.97
CA HIS A 85 -18.78 32.45 -9.32
C HIS A 85 -19.86 31.71 -10.14
N HIS A 86 -20.40 30.58 -9.67
CA HIS A 86 -21.23 29.71 -10.51
C HIS A 86 -22.56 29.28 -9.85
N LYS A 87 -23.31 30.23 -9.28
CA LYS A 87 -24.73 30.02 -8.94
C LYS A 87 -25.69 30.03 -10.13
N ILE A 88 -25.18 30.08 -11.37
CA ILE A 88 -26.03 30.09 -12.57
C ILE A 88 -25.87 28.75 -13.30
N CYS A 89 -26.96 27.98 -13.25
CA CYS A 89 -27.33 26.89 -14.14
C CYS A 89 -26.32 25.75 -14.34
N ARG A 90 -26.59 24.61 -13.69
CA ARG A 90 -26.59 23.35 -14.45
C ARG A 90 -27.63 22.38 -13.90
N ASP A 91 -28.74 22.37 -14.62
CA ASP A 91 -29.62 21.23 -14.74
C ASP A 91 -28.77 19.98 -15.06
N TYR A 92 -28.87 18.94 -14.24
CA TYR A 92 -28.23 17.66 -14.50
C TYR A 92 -29.32 16.59 -14.61
N LYS A 93 -30.03 16.63 -15.73
CA LYS A 93 -30.89 15.54 -16.15
C LYS A 93 -30.33 14.95 -17.44
N GLU A 94 -29.52 13.92 -17.30
CA GLU A 94 -29.46 12.89 -18.33
C GLU A 94 -29.12 11.56 -17.69
N HIS A 95 -30.14 10.69 -17.60
CA HIS A 95 -29.95 9.28 -17.30
C HIS A 95 -29.27 8.63 -18.50
N ARG A 96 -27.93 8.70 -18.53
CA ARG A 96 -27.12 7.94 -19.46
C ARG A 96 -27.33 6.47 -19.12
N LYS A 97 -28.07 5.75 -19.96
CA LYS A 97 -28.17 4.29 -19.87
C LYS A 97 -26.76 3.73 -20.09
N ILE A 98 -26.14 3.27 -19.01
CA ILE A 98 -24.81 2.66 -19.04
C ILE A 98 -25.00 1.28 -19.67
N ASN A 99 -24.46 1.09 -20.87
CA ASN A 99 -24.48 -0.21 -21.53
C ASN A 99 -23.46 -1.12 -20.83
N PHE A 100 -23.94 -2.07 -20.04
CA PHE A 100 -23.12 -2.99 -19.22
C PHE A 100 -22.45 -4.12 -20.02
N ASN A 101 -22.70 -4.24 -21.32
CA ASN A 101 -22.32 -5.43 -22.09
C ASN A 101 -20.80 -5.66 -22.17
N ASN A 102 -20.00 -4.59 -22.07
CA ASN A 102 -18.53 -4.66 -22.08
C ASN A 102 -17.92 -4.48 -20.68
N ILE A 103 -18.71 -4.05 -19.68
CA ILE A 103 -18.26 -3.83 -18.30
C ILE A 103 -17.99 -5.17 -17.60
N SER A 104 -18.78 -6.19 -17.90
CA SER A 104 -18.65 -7.53 -17.31
C SER A 104 -17.29 -8.18 -17.60
N TYR A 105 -16.77 -8.04 -18.82
CA TYR A 105 -15.45 -8.58 -19.20
C TYR A 105 -14.32 -7.93 -18.40
N GLY A 106 -14.36 -6.62 -18.19
CA GLY A 106 -13.35 -5.91 -17.39
C GLY A 106 -13.38 -6.31 -15.92
N ILE A 107 -14.58 -6.44 -15.34
CA ILE A 107 -14.74 -6.87 -13.94
C ILE A 107 -14.27 -8.32 -13.76
N LEU A 108 -14.62 -9.22 -14.68
CA LEU A 108 -14.19 -10.62 -14.62
C LEU A 108 -12.67 -10.74 -14.74
N LEU A 109 -12.07 -9.99 -15.68
CA LEU A 109 -10.62 -9.95 -15.84
C LEU A 109 -9.92 -9.41 -14.58
N GLY A 110 -10.46 -8.34 -13.99
CA GLY A 110 -9.96 -7.79 -12.73
C GLY A 110 -10.08 -8.77 -11.56
N LEU A 111 -11.15 -9.56 -11.50
CA LEU A 111 -11.36 -10.57 -10.46
C LEU A 111 -10.36 -11.72 -10.56
N VAL A 112 -10.04 -12.18 -11.77
CA VAL A 112 -8.99 -13.20 -12.00
C VAL A 112 -7.62 -12.67 -11.55
N PHE A 113 -7.34 -11.40 -11.86
CA PHE A 113 -6.10 -10.75 -11.46
C PHE A 113 -6.00 -10.64 -9.92
N LEU A 114 -7.08 -10.24 -9.27
CA LEU A 114 -7.17 -10.13 -7.81
C LEU A 114 -7.06 -11.51 -7.14
N ALA A 115 -7.68 -12.55 -7.69
CA ALA A 115 -7.52 -13.91 -7.17
C ALA A 115 -6.05 -14.37 -7.28
N SER A 116 -5.40 -14.08 -8.43
CA SER A 116 -3.98 -14.39 -8.64
C SER A 116 -3.06 -13.68 -7.64
N THR A 117 -3.29 -12.39 -7.36
CA THR A 117 -2.46 -11.66 -6.38
C THR A 117 -2.67 -12.19 -4.96
N ILE A 118 -3.91 -12.51 -4.56
CA ILE A 118 -4.19 -13.10 -3.24
C ILE A 118 -3.48 -14.45 -3.08
N VAL A 119 -3.56 -15.33 -4.07
CA VAL A 119 -2.91 -16.65 -4.02
C VAL A 119 -1.39 -16.50 -3.86
N VAL A 120 -0.77 -15.60 -4.62
CA VAL A 120 0.69 -15.38 -4.53
C VAL A 120 1.09 -14.71 -3.22
N LEU A 121 0.26 -13.83 -2.66
CA LEU A 121 0.50 -13.25 -1.33
C LEU A 121 0.46 -14.31 -0.22
N VAL A 122 -0.52 -15.22 -0.27
CA VAL A 122 -0.62 -16.33 0.68
C VAL A 122 0.57 -17.28 0.55
N MET A 123 0.96 -17.62 -0.69
CA MET A 123 2.15 -18.43 -0.96
C MET A 123 3.41 -17.75 -0.44
N TYR A 124 3.58 -16.45 -0.69
CA TYR A 124 4.71 -15.69 -0.17
C TYR A 124 4.83 -15.81 1.36
N LYS A 125 3.71 -15.66 2.08
CA LYS A 125 3.69 -15.77 3.54
C LYS A 125 3.96 -17.19 4.05
N ASP A 126 3.49 -18.22 3.34
CA ASP A 126 3.77 -19.62 3.70
C ASP A 126 5.24 -20.00 3.47
N LEU A 127 5.86 -19.51 2.38
CA LEU A 127 7.27 -19.75 2.08
C LEU A 127 8.22 -18.93 2.96
N GLU A 128 7.83 -17.71 3.35
CA GLU A 128 8.53 -16.89 4.33
C GLU A 128 8.63 -17.62 5.68
N GLY A 129 7.56 -18.31 6.10
CA GLY A 129 7.57 -19.16 7.30
C GLY A 129 8.47 -20.40 7.21
N LYS A 130 8.86 -20.82 5.99
CA LYS A 130 9.73 -21.98 5.73
C LYS A 130 11.21 -21.59 5.52
N HIS A 131 11.56 -20.31 5.67
CA HIS A 131 12.90 -19.75 5.41
C HIS A 131 13.41 -19.92 3.96
N GLU A 132 12.50 -20.12 2.98
CA GLU A 132 12.81 -20.13 1.55
C GLU A 132 12.56 -18.76 0.90
N GLU A 133 13.12 -17.70 1.50
CA GLU A 133 12.84 -16.30 1.17
C GLU A 133 13.16 -15.95 -0.30
N LEU A 134 14.21 -16.54 -0.86
CA LEU A 134 14.60 -16.34 -2.26
C LEU A 134 13.54 -16.88 -3.24
N ALA A 135 12.98 -18.05 -2.96
CA ALA A 135 11.95 -18.66 -3.81
C ALA A 135 10.63 -17.87 -3.73
N ALA A 136 10.29 -17.39 -2.53
CA ALA A 136 9.11 -16.53 -2.31
C ALA A 136 9.23 -15.21 -3.09
N ALA A 137 10.37 -14.52 -2.98
CA ALA A 137 10.62 -13.26 -3.66
C ALA A 137 10.62 -13.40 -5.19
N ILE A 138 11.25 -14.46 -5.72
CA ILE A 138 11.25 -14.74 -7.16
C ILE A 138 9.82 -15.00 -7.67
N THR A 139 9.03 -15.80 -6.95
CA THR A 139 7.64 -16.12 -7.33
C THR A 139 6.75 -14.88 -7.33
N PHE A 140 6.90 -14.02 -6.32
CA PHE A 140 6.18 -12.75 -6.23
C PHE A 140 6.56 -11.80 -7.38
N CYS A 141 7.85 -11.59 -7.61
CA CYS A 141 8.35 -10.73 -8.69
C CYS A 141 7.96 -11.24 -10.08
N ALA A 142 8.06 -12.55 -10.32
CA ALA A 142 7.68 -13.16 -11.59
C ALA A 142 6.18 -13.00 -11.89
N THR A 143 5.34 -13.19 -10.87
CA THR A 143 3.88 -13.00 -10.99
C THR A 143 3.55 -11.54 -11.31
N ASN A 144 4.12 -10.58 -10.57
CA ASN A 144 3.90 -9.16 -10.81
C ASN A 144 4.38 -8.73 -12.20
N LEU A 145 5.54 -9.22 -12.64
CA LEU A 145 6.06 -8.94 -13.98
C LEU A 145 5.15 -9.52 -15.08
N ALA A 146 4.65 -10.74 -14.91
CA ALA A 146 3.71 -11.36 -15.84
C ALA A 146 2.40 -10.56 -15.92
N GLN A 147 1.89 -10.14 -14.77
CA GLN A 147 0.71 -9.30 -14.61
C GLN A 147 0.84 -7.94 -15.31
N VAL A 148 1.96 -7.23 -15.10
CA VAL A 148 2.24 -5.95 -15.78
C VAL A 148 2.38 -6.12 -17.28
N ASN A 149 3.08 -7.16 -17.73
CA ASN A 149 3.23 -7.44 -19.17
C ASN A 149 1.90 -7.80 -19.84
N PHE A 150 1.03 -8.52 -19.14
CA PHE A 150 -0.32 -8.84 -19.61
C PHE A 150 -1.14 -7.56 -19.77
N LEU A 151 -1.19 -6.70 -18.74
CA LEU A 151 -1.89 -5.41 -18.80
C LEU A 151 -1.34 -4.52 -19.93
N ARG A 152 -0.01 -4.48 -20.11
CA ARG A 152 0.62 -3.74 -21.19
C ARG A 152 0.18 -4.22 -22.57
N ARG A 153 0.03 -5.52 -22.79
CA ARG A 153 -0.46 -6.07 -24.08
C ARG A 153 -1.95 -5.77 -24.29
N VAL A 154 -2.76 -5.89 -23.25
CA VAL A 154 -4.20 -5.63 -23.32
C VAL A 154 -4.51 -4.16 -23.57
N TYR A 155 -3.72 -3.22 -23.05
CA TYR A 155 -3.96 -1.77 -23.18
C TYR A 155 -3.36 -1.14 -24.46
N ILE A 156 -2.43 -1.84 -25.13
CA ILE A 156 -1.81 -1.37 -26.39
C ILE A 156 -2.55 -1.88 -27.64
N THR A 157 -3.49 -2.82 -27.48
CA THR A 157 -4.34 -3.34 -28.56
C THR A 157 -5.67 -2.60 -28.61
#